data_AF-B7KY90-F1
#
_entry.id   AF-B7KY90-F1
#
_cell.length_a   1.000
_cell.length_b   1.000
_cell.length_c   1.000
_cell.angle_alpha   90.00
_cell.angle_beta   90.00
_cell.angle_gamma   90.00
#
_symmetry.space_group_name_H-M   'P 1'
#
loop_
_entity.id
_entity.type
_entity.pdbx_description
1 polymer ?
#
loop_
_entity_poly.entity_id
_entity_poly.type
_entity_poly.pdbx_seq_one_letter_code
_entity_poly.pdbx_strand_id
1 'polypeptide(L)'
;MPAPALVPFSSQAEAGQQPDHEPKTIADLTREVGRIAQDRVGRIRQITAQAKMLALNALIEAARAGEHGRGFSVVAQEVRGIGAEIEALARELETGLTARIGELQQGVDAMTAKAEGERLVDLSLNAIELIDRNLYERTCDVRWWATDAAVVACAARPDRDGGSGTADHASKRLGVILSAYTVYLDLWLCGRDGTVLANGRPQRYPNLRGRSVAGEPWFRDAIRLSGSDDYVPGEVRREAQLGGAQVATYAAGIYETNGAPACGVLAIHFDWEAQAKSIVEGVRIAQEDRARTRVVLVDAQRRILAASDGKGVLTETLAVELNGRESGIVRDPRTGAVTAFHRTPGYETYRGLGWYGAIVQSGT
;
A
#
# COMPACT_ATOMS: atom_id res chain seq x y z
N MET A 1 -15.23 -59.55 34.57
CA MET A 1 -15.85 -59.41 33.25
C MET A 1 -15.41 -58.08 32.66
N PRO A 2 -14.59 -58.07 31.60
CA PRO A 2 -14.16 -56.83 30.96
C PRO A 2 -15.23 -56.33 29.97
N ALA A 3 -15.38 -55.01 29.88
CA ALA A 3 -16.26 -54.32 28.96
C ALA A 3 -15.85 -54.56 27.48
N PRO A 4 -16.78 -54.56 26.52
CA PRO A 4 -16.47 -54.89 25.13
C PRO A 4 -15.73 -53.73 24.44
N ALA A 5 -14.69 -54.08 23.67
CA ALA A 5 -13.95 -53.17 22.82
C ALA A 5 -14.83 -52.70 21.65
N LEU A 6 -14.96 -51.38 21.52
CA LEU A 6 -15.57 -50.74 20.35
C LEU A 6 -14.67 -50.93 19.13
N VAL A 7 -15.20 -51.63 18.12
CA VAL A 7 -14.61 -51.76 16.78
C VAL A 7 -14.68 -50.38 16.09
N PRO A 8 -13.60 -49.85 15.50
CA PRO A 8 -13.69 -48.60 14.77
C PRO A 8 -14.42 -48.84 13.44
N PHE A 9 -15.45 -48.02 13.20
CA PHE A 9 -16.11 -47.88 11.91
C PHE A 9 -15.08 -47.41 10.87
N SER A 10 -14.66 -48.30 9.98
CA SER A 10 -13.94 -47.94 8.76
C SER A 10 -14.92 -47.29 7.78
N SER A 11 -15.07 -45.97 7.90
CA SER A 11 -15.63 -45.12 6.84
C SER A 11 -14.56 -44.99 5.75
N GLN A 12 -14.60 -45.87 4.77
CA GLN A 12 -14.05 -45.56 3.45
C GLN A 12 -14.93 -44.46 2.85
N ALA A 13 -14.61 -43.21 3.16
CA ALA A 13 -15.08 -42.08 2.38
C ALA A 13 -14.37 -42.17 1.03
N GLU A 14 -15.14 -42.58 0.02
CA GLU A 14 -14.75 -42.50 -1.39
C GLU A 14 -14.21 -41.10 -1.66
N ALA A 15 -12.90 -41.02 -1.93
CA ALA A 15 -12.28 -39.84 -2.51
C ALA A 15 -12.87 -39.68 -3.92
N GLY A 16 -14.02 -39.01 -3.99
CA GLY A 16 -14.54 -38.46 -5.22
C GLY A 16 -13.48 -37.54 -5.79
N GLN A 17 -12.83 -38.01 -6.87
CA GLN A 17 -11.93 -37.24 -7.71
C GLN A 17 -12.69 -36.01 -8.22
N GLN A 18 -12.63 -34.91 -7.48
CA GLN A 18 -13.01 -33.61 -8.01
C GLN A 18 -12.02 -33.29 -9.12
N PRO A 19 -12.46 -33.07 -10.37
CA PRO A 19 -11.53 -32.66 -11.40
C PRO A 19 -10.93 -31.31 -10.98
N ASP A 20 -9.60 -31.26 -10.92
CA ASP A 20 -8.80 -30.05 -10.82
C ASP A 20 -9.11 -29.16 -12.04
N HIS A 21 -10.22 -28.42 -11.97
CA HIS A 21 -10.43 -27.29 -12.84
C HIS A 21 -9.78 -26.10 -12.18
N GLU A 22 -8.46 -25.97 -12.34
CA GLU A 22 -7.82 -24.66 -12.20
C GLU A 22 -8.62 -23.66 -13.05
N PRO A 23 -9.11 -22.56 -12.46
CA PRO A 23 -9.87 -21.57 -13.21
C PRO A 23 -8.97 -20.98 -14.31
N LYS A 24 -9.22 -21.36 -15.56
CA LYS A 24 -8.54 -20.79 -16.73
C LYS A 24 -8.73 -19.28 -16.73
N THR A 25 -7.63 -18.53 -16.79
CA THR A 25 -7.71 -17.07 -16.86
C THR A 25 -8.31 -16.63 -18.19
N ILE A 26 -8.83 -15.41 -18.27
CA ILE A 26 -9.30 -14.82 -19.54
C ILE A 26 -8.16 -14.82 -20.59
N ALA A 27 -6.91 -14.67 -20.13
CA ALA A 27 -5.72 -14.75 -20.98
C ALA A 27 -5.53 -16.16 -21.57
N ASP A 28 -5.73 -17.22 -20.77
CA ASP A 28 -5.66 -18.62 -21.24
C ASP A 28 -6.75 -18.93 -22.26
N LEU A 29 -7.98 -18.52 -21.98
CA LEU A 29 -9.12 -18.70 -22.89
C LEU A 29 -8.90 -17.96 -24.21
N THR A 30 -8.37 -16.73 -24.17
CA THR A 30 -8.06 -15.95 -25.37
C THR A 30 -7.00 -16.63 -26.24
N ARG A 31 -5.95 -17.19 -25.61
CA ARG A 31 -4.93 -17.98 -26.31
C ARG A 31 -5.51 -19.27 -26.91
N GLU A 32 -6.38 -19.96 -26.18
CA GLU A 32 -7.02 -21.18 -26.63
C GLU A 32 -7.94 -20.94 -27.83
N VAL A 33 -8.78 -19.89 -27.79
CA VAL A 33 -9.63 -19.47 -28.92
C VAL A 33 -8.78 -19.18 -30.15
N GLY A 34 -7.66 -18.47 -29.98
CA GLY A 34 -6.77 -18.18 -31.08
C GLY A 34 -6.16 -19.41 -31.74
N ARG A 35 -5.69 -20.35 -30.92
CA ARG A 35 -5.15 -21.63 -31.42
C ARG A 35 -6.20 -22.45 -32.15
N ILE A 36 -7.40 -22.57 -31.58
CA ILE A 36 -8.51 -23.33 -32.18
C ILE A 36 -8.85 -22.74 -33.54
N ALA A 37 -8.98 -21.42 -33.63
CA ALA A 37 -9.43 -20.83 -34.86
C ALA A 37 -8.36 -20.84 -35.97
N GLN A 38 -7.08 -20.68 -35.61
CA GLN A 38 -5.97 -20.90 -36.56
C GLN A 38 -6.00 -22.33 -37.14
N ASP A 39 -6.22 -23.34 -36.29
CA ASP A 39 -6.36 -24.74 -36.72
C ASP A 39 -7.56 -24.92 -37.67
N ARG A 40 -8.72 -24.35 -37.34
CA ARG A 40 -9.92 -24.45 -38.18
C ARG A 40 -9.77 -23.75 -39.53
N VAL A 41 -9.17 -22.56 -39.56
CA VAL A 41 -8.87 -21.86 -40.82
C VAL A 41 -7.88 -22.66 -41.67
N GLY A 42 -6.83 -23.21 -41.07
CA GLY A 42 -5.87 -24.06 -41.76
C GLY A 42 -6.54 -25.27 -42.40
N ARG A 43 -7.48 -25.91 -41.68
CA ARG A 43 -8.24 -27.06 -42.19
C ARG A 43 -9.19 -26.68 -43.32
N ILE A 44 -9.84 -25.51 -43.26
CA ILE A 44 -10.65 -24.99 -44.38
C ILE A 44 -9.77 -24.82 -45.63
N ARG A 45 -8.60 -24.21 -45.51
CA ARG A 45 -7.66 -24.05 -46.64
C ARG A 45 -7.24 -25.38 -47.24
N GLN A 46 -6.96 -26.38 -46.40
CA GLN A 46 -6.60 -27.72 -46.86
C GLN A 46 -7.74 -28.37 -47.66
N ILE A 47 -8.98 -28.29 -47.17
CA ILE A 47 -10.16 -28.82 -47.87
C ILE A 47 -10.38 -28.08 -49.19
N THR A 48 -10.25 -26.75 -49.20
CA THR A 48 -10.38 -25.93 -50.41
C THR A 48 -9.31 -26.26 -51.45
N ALA A 49 -8.07 -26.51 -51.03
CA ALA A 49 -7.00 -26.94 -51.93
C ALA A 49 -7.27 -28.32 -52.55
N GLN A 50 -7.79 -29.26 -51.76
CA GLN A 50 -8.24 -30.56 -52.26
C GLN A 50 -9.38 -30.43 -53.28
N ALA A 51 -10.38 -29.59 -52.98
CA ALA A 51 -11.50 -29.33 -53.90
C ALA A 51 -11.02 -28.68 -55.21
N LYS A 52 -10.08 -27.73 -55.16
CA LYS A 52 -9.45 -27.14 -56.35
C LYS A 52 -8.71 -28.17 -57.20
N MET A 53 -7.98 -29.09 -56.57
CA MET A 53 -7.30 -30.18 -57.28
C MET A 53 -8.31 -31.13 -57.94
N LEU A 54 -9.39 -31.50 -57.26
CA LEU A 54 -10.47 -32.31 -57.84
C LEU A 54 -11.12 -31.62 -59.03
N ALA A 55 -11.42 -30.32 -58.92
CA ALA A 55 -11.96 -29.51 -60.01
C ALA A 55 -10.98 -29.39 -61.19
N LEU A 56 -9.68 -29.27 -60.93
CA LEU A 56 -8.66 -29.27 -61.98
C LEU A 56 -8.61 -30.62 -62.71
N ASN A 57 -8.63 -31.73 -61.97
CA ASN A 57 -8.66 -33.07 -62.57
C ASN A 57 -9.92 -33.27 -63.40
N ALA A 58 -11.08 -32.80 -62.93
CA ALA A 58 -12.33 -32.84 -63.67
C ALA A 58 -12.29 -32.00 -64.95
N LEU A 59 -11.64 -30.83 -64.92
CA LEU A 59 -11.43 -30.01 -66.12
C LEU A 59 -10.54 -30.69 -67.16
N ILE A 60 -9.48 -31.37 -66.71
CA ILE A 60 -8.58 -32.14 -67.59
C ILE A 60 -9.36 -33.27 -68.26
N GLU A 61 -10.14 -34.04 -67.50
CA GLU A 61 -10.91 -35.16 -68.04
C GLU A 61 -12.07 -34.68 -68.96
N ALA A 62 -12.71 -33.57 -68.61
CA ALA A 62 -13.71 -32.93 -69.46
C ALA A 62 -13.11 -32.47 -70.82
N ALA A 63 -11.91 -31.91 -70.81
CA ALA A 63 -11.20 -31.55 -72.04
C ALA A 63 -10.83 -32.80 -72.87
N ARG A 64 -10.45 -33.89 -72.20
CA ARG A 64 -10.11 -35.17 -72.83
C ARG A 64 -11.32 -35.86 -73.49
N ALA A 65 -12.50 -35.72 -72.90
CA ALA A 65 -13.76 -36.25 -73.42
C ALA A 65 -14.37 -35.42 -74.58
N GLY A 66 -13.79 -34.28 -74.92
CA GLY A 66 -14.24 -33.42 -76.02
C GLY A 66 -15.67 -32.93 -75.84
N GLU A 67 -16.52 -33.09 -76.86
CA GLU A 67 -17.93 -32.63 -76.83
C GLU A 67 -18.75 -33.27 -75.70
N HIS A 68 -18.43 -34.51 -75.30
CA HIS A 68 -19.14 -35.22 -74.24
C HIS A 68 -18.79 -34.70 -72.84
N GLY A 69 -17.68 -33.96 -72.71
CA GLY A 69 -17.20 -33.38 -71.45
C GLY A 69 -17.69 -31.96 -71.15
N ARG A 70 -18.42 -31.29 -72.06
CA ARG A 70 -18.81 -29.87 -71.91
C ARG A 70 -19.58 -29.59 -70.62
N GLY A 71 -20.55 -30.45 -70.26
CA GLY A 71 -21.31 -30.30 -69.01
C GLY A 71 -20.44 -30.45 -67.76
N PHE A 72 -19.50 -31.40 -67.76
CA PHE A 72 -18.54 -31.59 -66.67
C PHE A 72 -17.57 -30.41 -66.53
N SER A 73 -17.17 -29.79 -67.64
CA SER A 73 -16.30 -28.61 -67.64
C SER A 73 -16.95 -27.42 -66.92
N VAL A 74 -18.25 -27.21 -67.12
CA VAL A 74 -19.01 -26.11 -66.45
C VAL A 74 -19.05 -26.34 -64.94
N VAL A 75 -19.41 -27.55 -64.50
CA VAL A 75 -19.45 -27.90 -63.07
C VAL A 75 -18.08 -27.75 -62.41
N ALA A 76 -17.02 -28.18 -63.09
CA ALA A 76 -15.67 -28.09 -62.55
C ALA A 76 -15.16 -26.62 -62.48
N GLN A 77 -15.59 -25.74 -63.39
CA GLN A 77 -15.36 -24.30 -63.28
C GLN A 77 -16.10 -23.69 -62.09
N GLU A 78 -17.35 -24.07 -61.85
CA GLU A 78 -18.15 -23.60 -60.71
C GLU A 78 -17.50 -23.99 -59.38
N VAL A 79 -17.08 -25.26 -59.23
CA VAL A 79 -16.37 -25.73 -58.03
C VAL A 79 -15.06 -24.96 -57.80
N ARG A 80 -14.34 -24.62 -58.87
CA ARG A 80 -13.13 -23.80 -58.77
C ARG A 80 -13.44 -22.37 -58.33
N GLY A 81 -14.54 -21.78 -58.81
CA GLY A 81 -15.05 -20.47 -58.40
C GLY A 81 -15.38 -20.44 -56.91
N ILE A 82 -16.21 -21.38 -56.45
CA ILE A 82 -16.57 -21.55 -55.03
C ILE A 82 -15.31 -21.73 -54.18
N GLY A 83 -14.35 -22.55 -54.63
CA GLY A 83 -13.09 -22.75 -53.92
C GLY A 83 -12.28 -21.44 -53.77
N ALA A 84 -12.28 -20.57 -54.78
CA ALA A 84 -11.60 -19.27 -54.68
C ALA A 84 -12.29 -18.34 -53.67
N GLU A 85 -13.62 -18.32 -53.64
CA GLU A 85 -14.40 -17.55 -52.66
C GLU A 85 -14.16 -18.04 -51.23
N ILE A 86 -14.20 -19.35 -50.99
CA ILE A 86 -13.91 -19.93 -49.67
C ILE A 86 -12.49 -19.55 -49.21
N GLU A 87 -11.51 -19.56 -50.11
CA GLU A 87 -10.14 -19.18 -49.79
C GLU A 87 -10.01 -17.70 -49.43
N ALA A 88 -10.76 -16.83 -50.11
CA ALA A 88 -10.85 -15.40 -49.78
C ALA A 88 -11.50 -15.19 -48.40
N LEU A 89 -12.65 -15.81 -48.15
CA LEU A 89 -13.34 -15.75 -46.86
C LEU A 89 -12.46 -16.29 -45.72
N ALA A 90 -11.74 -17.40 -45.95
CA ALA A 90 -10.82 -17.96 -44.96
C ALA A 90 -9.65 -17.02 -44.65
N ARG A 91 -9.11 -16.30 -45.64
CA ARG A 91 -8.09 -15.25 -45.45
C ARG A 91 -8.62 -14.06 -44.65
N GLU A 92 -9.81 -13.58 -44.98
CA GLU A 92 -10.45 -12.48 -44.26
C GLU A 92 -10.73 -12.86 -42.81
N LEU A 93 -11.24 -14.08 -42.58
CA LEU A 93 -11.47 -14.60 -41.24
C LEU A 93 -10.17 -14.73 -40.44
N GLU A 94 -9.09 -15.23 -41.04
CA GLU A 94 -7.78 -15.31 -40.38
C GLU A 94 -7.27 -13.94 -39.93
N THR A 95 -7.31 -12.97 -40.84
CA THR A 95 -6.82 -11.61 -40.61
C THR A 95 -7.64 -10.92 -39.54
N GLY A 96 -8.97 -10.95 -39.69
CA GLY A 96 -9.90 -10.32 -38.75
C GLY A 96 -9.80 -10.94 -37.36
N LEU A 97 -9.67 -12.27 -37.28
CA LEU A 97 -9.57 -12.94 -36.01
C LEU A 97 -8.22 -12.71 -35.32
N THR A 98 -7.12 -12.75 -36.07
CA THR A 98 -5.79 -12.44 -35.53
C THR A 98 -5.74 -11.03 -34.92
N ALA A 99 -6.33 -10.05 -35.62
CA ALA A 99 -6.44 -8.68 -35.11
C ALA A 99 -7.27 -8.63 -33.81
N ARG A 100 -8.46 -9.27 -33.79
CA ARG A 100 -9.33 -9.29 -32.60
C ARG A 100 -8.71 -10.00 -31.40
N ILE A 101 -7.97 -11.09 -31.62
CA ILE A 101 -7.23 -11.77 -30.54
C ILE A 101 -6.14 -10.86 -29.98
N GLY A 102 -5.42 -10.16 -30.83
CA GLY A 102 -4.41 -9.18 -30.40
C GLY A 102 -5.02 -8.04 -29.57
N GLU A 103 -6.16 -7.50 -30.00
CA GLU A 103 -6.93 -6.50 -29.24
C GLU A 103 -7.38 -7.05 -27.87
N LEU A 104 -7.89 -8.29 -27.83
CA LEU A 104 -8.31 -8.93 -26.58
C LEU A 104 -7.13 -9.16 -25.64
N GLN A 105 -5.98 -9.60 -26.14
CA GLN A 105 -4.77 -9.79 -25.32
C GLN A 105 -4.31 -8.46 -24.71
N GLN A 106 -4.21 -7.41 -25.50
CA GLN A 106 -3.86 -6.07 -25.01
C GLN A 106 -4.88 -5.56 -23.98
N GLY A 107 -6.18 -5.79 -24.21
CA GLY A 107 -7.23 -5.43 -23.28
C GLY A 107 -7.14 -6.17 -21.96
N VAL A 108 -6.83 -7.47 -21.99
CA VAL A 108 -6.63 -8.30 -20.78
C VAL A 108 -5.40 -7.82 -20.00
N ASP A 109 -4.28 -7.57 -20.67
CA ASP A 109 -3.05 -7.09 -20.02
C ASP A 109 -3.27 -5.72 -19.37
N ALA A 110 -3.95 -4.80 -20.06
CA ALA A 110 -4.29 -3.49 -19.52
C ALA A 110 -5.24 -3.58 -18.32
N MET A 111 -6.22 -4.49 -18.36
CA MET A 111 -7.16 -4.72 -17.26
C MET A 111 -6.45 -5.28 -16.03
N THR A 112 -5.56 -6.27 -16.20
CA THR A 112 -4.76 -6.83 -15.11
C THR A 112 -3.86 -5.76 -14.50
N ALA A 113 -3.11 -5.03 -15.32
CA ALA A 113 -2.22 -3.97 -14.86
C ALA A 113 -2.96 -2.84 -14.13
N LYS A 114 -4.20 -2.55 -14.53
CA LYS A 114 -5.07 -1.58 -13.85
C LYS A 114 -5.54 -2.11 -12.50
N ALA A 115 -6.06 -3.34 -12.45
CA ALA A 115 -6.56 -3.96 -11.22
C ALA A 115 -5.45 -4.12 -10.16
N GLU A 116 -4.25 -4.52 -10.57
CA GLU A 116 -3.08 -4.57 -9.69
C GLU A 116 -2.71 -3.18 -9.16
N GLY A 117 -2.71 -2.18 -10.02
CA GLY A 117 -2.43 -0.80 -9.65
C GLY A 117 -3.42 -0.24 -8.63
N GLU A 118 -4.72 -0.41 -8.88
CA GLU A 118 -5.80 0.02 -7.97
C GLU A 118 -5.66 -0.67 -6.61
N ARG A 119 -5.40 -1.99 -6.60
CA ARG A 119 -5.14 -2.74 -5.35
C ARG A 119 -3.96 -2.16 -4.57
N LEU A 120 -2.86 -1.79 -5.24
CA LEU A 120 -1.69 -1.20 -4.57
C LEU A 120 -1.99 0.21 -4.03
N VAL A 121 -2.83 0.99 -4.71
CA VAL A 121 -3.32 2.29 -4.20
C VAL A 121 -4.17 2.09 -2.94
N ASP A 122 -5.09 1.13 -2.95
CA ASP A 122 -5.92 0.81 -1.78
C ASP A 122 -5.08 0.34 -0.58
N LEU A 123 -4.06 -0.48 -0.82
CA LEU A 123 -3.13 -0.88 0.24
C LEU A 123 -2.30 0.29 0.76
N SER A 124 -1.93 1.24 -0.10
CA SER A 124 -1.26 2.48 0.29
C SER A 124 -2.16 3.37 1.15
N LEU A 125 -3.45 3.48 0.80
CA LEU A 125 -4.48 4.18 1.58
C LEU A 125 -4.62 3.56 2.97
N ASN A 126 -4.84 2.24 3.03
CA ASN A 126 -5.00 1.54 4.31
C ASN A 126 -3.78 1.75 5.24
N ALA A 127 -2.57 1.75 4.68
CA ALA A 127 -1.36 1.97 5.47
C ALA A 127 -1.32 3.40 6.07
N ILE A 128 -1.61 4.44 5.28
CA ILE A 128 -1.56 5.82 5.77
C ILE A 128 -2.75 6.18 6.67
N GLU A 129 -3.93 5.58 6.47
CA GLU A 129 -5.09 5.78 7.36
C GLU A 129 -4.83 5.26 8.77
N LEU A 130 -4.14 4.11 8.91
CA LEU A 130 -3.76 3.59 10.21
C LEU A 130 -2.81 4.55 10.95
N ILE A 131 -1.94 5.23 10.21
CA ILE A 131 -1.08 6.27 10.76
C ILE A 131 -1.91 7.47 11.20
N ASP A 132 -2.86 7.95 10.40
CA ASP A 132 -3.67 9.11 10.76
C ASP A 132 -4.49 8.89 12.03
N ARG A 133 -5.13 7.72 12.15
CA ARG A 133 -5.85 7.33 13.37
C ARG A 133 -4.92 7.33 14.57
N ASN A 134 -3.72 6.78 14.38
CA ASN A 134 -2.73 6.78 15.43
C ASN A 134 -2.32 8.22 15.80
N LEU A 135 -1.96 9.05 14.84
CA LEU A 135 -1.51 10.41 15.10
C LEU A 135 -2.59 11.33 15.67
N TYR A 136 -3.86 11.13 15.29
CA TYR A 136 -5.01 11.87 15.83
C TYR A 136 -5.08 11.78 17.36
N GLU A 137 -4.97 10.57 17.91
CA GLU A 137 -5.03 10.37 19.36
C GLU A 137 -3.94 11.15 20.11
N ARG A 138 -2.75 11.33 19.52
CA ARG A 138 -1.63 12.07 20.15
C ARG A 138 -1.93 13.55 20.29
N THR A 139 -2.74 14.09 19.37
CA THR A 139 -3.23 15.48 19.47
C THR A 139 -4.17 15.66 20.66
N CYS A 140 -4.96 14.65 20.99
CA CYS A 140 -5.86 14.66 22.15
C CYS A 140 -5.09 14.45 23.44
N ASP A 141 -4.20 13.45 23.45
CA ASP A 141 -3.37 13.08 24.60
C ASP A 141 -2.56 14.28 25.12
N VAL A 142 -1.83 14.97 24.24
CA VAL A 142 -0.95 16.08 24.66
C VAL A 142 -1.74 17.24 25.27
N ARG A 143 -2.89 17.59 24.68
CA ARG A 143 -3.73 18.69 25.16
C ARG A 143 -4.40 18.34 26.48
N TRP A 144 -4.91 17.11 26.60
CA TRP A 144 -5.53 16.65 27.83
C TRP A 144 -4.52 16.60 28.98
N TRP A 145 -3.35 15.99 28.77
CA TRP A 145 -2.34 15.85 29.83
C TRP A 145 -1.67 17.18 30.19
N ALA A 146 -1.64 18.17 29.30
CA ALA A 146 -1.18 19.52 29.62
C ALA A 146 -2.09 20.21 30.67
N THR A 147 -3.31 19.71 30.88
CA THR A 147 -4.25 20.20 31.91
C THR A 147 -4.20 19.42 33.24
N ASP A 148 -3.38 18.37 33.36
CA ASP A 148 -3.26 17.62 34.63
C ASP A 148 -2.79 18.56 35.75
N ALA A 149 -3.47 18.50 36.90
CA ALA A 149 -3.24 19.43 37.99
C ALA A 149 -1.79 19.43 38.51
N ALA A 150 -1.10 18.30 38.49
CA ALA A 150 0.31 18.23 38.89
C ALA A 150 1.24 18.86 37.85
N VAL A 151 0.91 18.69 36.56
CA VAL A 151 1.64 19.29 35.44
C VAL A 151 1.51 20.81 35.48
N VAL A 152 0.28 21.32 35.62
CA VAL A 152 -0.01 22.76 35.72
C VAL A 152 0.65 23.36 36.97
N ALA A 153 0.53 22.72 38.14
CA ALA A 153 1.12 23.22 39.38
C ALA A 153 2.65 23.34 39.27
N CYS A 154 3.31 22.34 38.70
CA CYS A 154 4.76 22.36 38.52
C CYS A 154 5.20 23.40 37.47
N ALA A 155 4.47 23.58 36.37
CA ALA A 155 4.80 24.58 35.35
C ALA A 155 4.57 26.03 35.84
N ALA A 156 3.48 26.28 36.58
CA ALA A 156 3.13 27.61 37.06
C ALA A 156 4.03 28.07 38.21
N ARG A 157 4.42 27.13 39.08
CA ARG A 157 5.25 27.39 40.26
C ARG A 157 6.36 26.35 40.34
N PRO A 158 7.33 26.40 39.39
CA PRO A 158 8.50 25.55 39.49
C PRO A 158 9.21 25.91 40.79
N ASP A 159 9.66 24.89 41.53
CA ASP A 159 10.20 25.05 42.87
C ASP A 159 11.28 26.14 42.89
N ARG A 160 10.96 27.32 43.46
CA ARG A 160 11.93 28.36 43.78
C ARG A 160 12.72 27.81 44.98
N ASP A 161 14.02 27.60 44.80
CA ASP A 161 14.96 27.20 45.87
C ASP A 161 15.08 25.70 46.20
N GLY A 162 15.03 24.81 45.20
CA GLY A 162 15.63 23.46 45.32
C GLY A 162 14.86 22.42 46.13
N GLY A 163 13.64 22.72 46.60
CA GLY A 163 12.68 21.69 47.00
C GLY A 163 12.26 20.89 45.77
N SER A 164 12.11 19.57 45.85
CA SER A 164 11.77 18.72 44.69
C SER A 164 10.28 18.41 44.56
N GLY A 165 9.42 19.04 45.37
CA GLY A 165 8.07 18.57 45.65
C GLY A 165 7.13 18.58 44.44
N THR A 166 7.07 19.68 43.69
CA THR A 166 6.11 19.80 42.57
C THR A 166 6.59 19.01 41.34
N ALA A 167 7.89 19.08 41.04
CA ALA A 167 8.48 18.34 39.93
C ALA A 167 8.46 16.83 40.15
N ASP A 168 8.74 16.35 41.38
CA ASP A 168 8.68 14.92 41.68
C ASP A 168 7.24 14.41 41.67
N HIS A 169 6.28 15.21 42.13
CA HIS A 169 4.86 14.88 42.03
C HIS A 169 4.39 14.80 40.57
N ALA A 170 4.75 15.79 39.75
CA ALA A 170 4.49 15.78 38.31
C ALA A 170 5.13 14.57 37.63
N SER A 171 6.39 14.27 37.92
CA SER A 171 7.09 13.08 37.39
C SER A 171 6.36 11.78 37.72
N LYS A 172 5.91 11.61 38.98
CA LYS A 172 5.09 10.44 39.37
C LYS A 172 3.78 10.36 38.60
N ARG A 173 3.08 11.50 38.40
CA ARG A 173 1.83 11.56 37.63
C ARG A 173 2.04 11.21 36.15
N LEU A 174 3.07 11.76 35.52
CA LEU A 174 3.49 11.40 34.16
C LEU A 174 3.85 9.91 34.06
N GLY A 175 4.50 9.33 35.07
CA GLY A 175 4.77 7.90 35.16
C GLY A 175 3.50 7.03 35.21
N VAL A 176 2.45 7.46 35.93
CA VAL A 176 1.15 6.78 35.93
C VAL A 176 0.52 6.80 34.55
N ILE A 177 0.55 7.95 33.86
CA ILE A 177 0.08 8.06 32.46
C ILE A 177 0.82 7.05 31.57
N LEU A 178 2.16 7.05 31.62
CA LEU A 178 3.00 6.15 30.82
C LEU A 178 2.84 4.66 31.17
N SER A 179 2.24 4.33 32.32
CA SER A 179 1.89 2.94 32.67
C SER A 179 0.62 2.46 31.98
N ALA A 180 -0.31 3.37 31.66
CA ALA A 180 -1.54 3.07 30.92
C ALA A 180 -1.35 3.25 29.41
N TYR A 181 -0.51 4.19 28.99
CA TYR A 181 -0.25 4.53 27.59
C TYR A 181 1.17 4.12 27.20
N THR A 182 1.33 2.86 26.78
CA THR A 182 2.64 2.23 26.56
C THR A 182 3.33 2.65 25.26
N VAL A 183 2.62 3.31 24.34
CA VAL A 183 3.11 3.77 23.03
C VAL A 183 4.05 4.98 23.09
N TYR A 184 4.22 5.58 24.28
CA TYR A 184 5.10 6.71 24.49
C TYR A 184 6.43 6.28 25.10
N LEU A 185 7.52 6.86 24.60
CA LEU A 185 8.85 6.68 25.17
C LEU A 185 9.00 7.47 26.46
N ASP A 186 8.56 8.73 26.47
CA ASP A 186 8.54 9.59 27.66
C ASP A 186 7.62 10.81 27.47
N LEU A 187 7.33 11.49 28.57
CA LEU A 187 6.61 12.77 28.60
C LEU A 187 7.51 13.80 29.28
N TRP A 188 7.71 14.96 28.68
CA TRP A 188 8.59 16.01 29.21
C TRP A 188 7.78 17.25 29.57
N LEU A 189 7.85 17.61 30.85
CA LEU A 189 7.34 18.86 31.36
C LEU A 189 8.46 19.92 31.30
N CYS A 190 8.26 20.94 30.48
CA CYS A 190 9.23 22.00 30.28
C CYS A 190 8.71 23.31 30.87
N GLY A 191 9.56 24.05 31.56
CA GLY A 191 9.29 25.41 32.00
C GLY A 191 9.24 26.38 30.83
N ARG A 192 8.77 27.59 31.09
CA ARG A 192 8.65 28.66 30.09
C ARG A 192 9.99 29.06 29.43
N ASP A 193 11.09 28.85 30.12
CA ASP A 193 12.46 29.08 29.63
C ASP A 193 13.00 27.93 28.78
N GLY A 194 12.26 26.82 28.67
CA GLY A 194 12.67 25.60 27.98
C GLY A 194 13.50 24.67 28.85
N THR A 195 13.60 24.88 30.16
CA THR A 195 14.24 23.92 31.06
C THR A 195 13.30 22.75 31.34
N VAL A 196 13.75 21.50 31.16
CA VAL A 196 12.97 20.31 31.53
C VAL A 196 12.86 20.23 33.05
N LEU A 197 11.65 20.41 33.58
CA LEU A 197 11.35 20.40 35.01
C LEU A 197 11.15 18.98 35.53
N ALA A 198 10.44 18.14 34.77
CA ALA A 198 10.15 16.77 35.10
C ALA A 198 9.98 15.92 33.84
N ASN A 199 10.24 14.61 33.96
CA ASN A 199 9.92 13.63 32.94
C ASN A 199 9.21 12.42 33.55
N GLY A 200 8.51 11.63 32.73
CA GLY A 200 7.68 10.51 33.21
C GLY A 200 8.46 9.23 33.55
N ARG A 201 9.68 9.06 33.01
CA ARG A 201 10.55 7.89 33.28
C ARG A 201 11.95 8.31 33.74
N PRO A 202 12.10 8.99 34.89
CA PRO A 202 13.41 9.48 35.36
C PRO A 202 14.40 8.34 35.64
N GLN A 203 13.94 7.13 35.95
CA GLN A 203 14.83 5.97 36.12
C GLN A 203 15.43 5.49 34.79
N ARG A 204 14.70 5.65 33.68
CA ARG A 204 15.16 5.28 32.34
C ARG A 204 15.96 6.40 31.68
N TYR A 205 15.60 7.65 31.95
CA TYR A 205 16.23 8.84 31.39
C TYR A 205 16.63 9.84 32.49
N PRO A 206 17.64 9.51 33.33
CA PRO A 206 17.95 10.26 34.55
C PRO A 206 18.54 11.65 34.31
N ASN A 207 19.13 11.88 33.13
CA ASN A 207 19.84 13.12 32.82
C ASN A 207 18.97 14.20 32.19
N LEU A 208 17.65 14.01 32.11
CA LEU A 208 16.75 14.93 31.42
C LEU A 208 16.43 16.20 32.21
N ARG A 209 16.19 16.06 33.52
CA ARG A 209 15.84 17.20 34.38
C ARG A 209 16.95 18.24 34.37
N GLY A 210 16.58 19.50 34.18
CA GLY A 210 17.51 20.63 34.08
C GLY A 210 18.12 20.85 32.69
N ARG A 211 17.91 19.96 31.71
CA ARG A 211 18.36 20.21 30.33
C ARG A 211 17.49 21.26 29.67
N SER A 212 18.09 22.06 28.78
CA SER A 212 17.37 23.02 27.96
C SER A 212 16.91 22.38 26.65
N VAL A 213 15.64 22.60 26.33
CA VAL A 213 15.00 22.32 25.03
C VAL A 213 14.56 23.61 24.34
N ALA A 214 15.01 24.79 24.80
CA ALA A 214 14.57 26.09 24.27
C ALA A 214 14.81 26.27 22.76
N GLY A 215 15.81 25.57 22.21
CA GLY A 215 16.13 25.58 20.77
C GLY A 215 15.27 24.63 19.93
N GLU A 216 14.50 23.73 20.56
CA GLU A 216 13.72 22.73 19.85
C GLU A 216 12.54 23.38 19.08
N PRO A 217 12.29 23.01 17.81
CA PRO A 217 11.18 23.57 17.03
C PRO A 217 9.83 23.40 17.73
N TRP A 218 9.52 22.20 18.20
CA TRP A 218 8.27 21.91 18.91
C TRP A 218 8.09 22.77 20.17
N PHE A 219 9.17 23.07 20.90
CA PHE A 219 9.10 23.89 22.11
C PHE A 219 8.83 25.35 21.75
N ARG A 220 9.62 25.89 20.82
CA ARG A 220 9.49 27.28 20.36
C ARG A 220 8.08 27.56 19.85
N ASP A 221 7.51 26.61 19.11
CA ASP A 221 6.18 26.74 18.55
C ASP A 221 5.10 26.57 19.63
N ALA A 222 5.23 25.58 20.52
CA ALA A 222 4.23 25.29 21.55
C ALA A 222 4.13 26.39 22.63
N ILE A 223 5.24 27.01 23.03
CA ILE A 223 5.22 28.07 24.05
C ILE A 223 4.54 29.36 23.55
N ARG A 224 4.35 29.52 22.24
CA ARG A 224 3.67 30.67 21.61
C ARG A 224 2.19 30.42 21.33
N LEU A 225 1.69 29.22 21.62
CA LEU A 225 0.28 28.92 21.49
C LEU A 225 -0.55 29.81 22.43
N SER A 226 -1.77 30.11 22.00
CA SER A 226 -2.68 31.03 22.69
C SER A 226 -3.84 30.30 23.39
N GLY A 227 -4.18 29.08 22.97
CA GLY A 227 -5.26 28.29 23.52
C GLY A 227 -4.81 26.95 24.08
N SER A 228 -5.59 26.44 25.04
CA SER A 228 -5.46 25.07 25.58
C SER A 228 -5.90 24.00 24.58
N ASP A 229 -6.67 24.37 23.57
CA ASP A 229 -7.08 23.50 22.47
C ASP A 229 -6.04 23.40 21.34
N ASP A 230 -5.02 24.24 21.35
CA ASP A 230 -3.97 24.26 20.34
C ASP A 230 -2.86 23.23 20.65
N TYR A 231 -2.18 22.76 19.61
CA TYR A 231 -1.03 21.87 19.73
C TYR A 231 -0.07 22.05 18.55
N VAL A 232 1.15 21.56 18.72
CA VAL A 232 2.17 21.47 17.68
C VAL A 232 2.35 19.99 17.33
N PRO A 233 2.13 19.60 16.05
CA PRO A 233 2.41 18.24 15.60
C PRO A 233 3.93 18.02 15.50
N GLY A 234 4.37 16.81 15.85
CA GLY A 234 5.78 16.47 15.86
C GLY A 234 6.34 16.06 14.50
N GLU A 235 7.49 16.61 14.14
CA GLU A 235 8.34 16.01 13.11
C GLU A 235 8.89 14.66 13.60
N VAL A 236 8.94 13.68 12.71
CA VAL A 236 9.61 12.40 12.97
C VAL A 236 11.12 12.60 12.89
N ARG A 237 11.82 12.30 13.98
CA ARG A 237 13.29 12.42 14.05
C ARG A 237 13.87 11.46 15.07
N ARG A 238 15.20 11.31 15.07
CA ARG A 238 15.91 10.61 16.15
C ARG A 238 16.13 11.56 17.33
N GLU A 239 15.74 11.12 18.53
CA GLU A 239 15.90 11.90 19.75
C GLU A 239 17.06 11.33 20.58
N ALA A 240 18.17 12.08 20.63
CA ALA A 240 19.40 11.64 21.30
C ALA A 240 19.17 11.40 22.81
N GLN A 241 18.30 12.20 23.42
CA GLN A 241 17.93 12.13 24.83
C GLN A 241 17.19 10.82 25.17
N LEU A 242 16.57 10.20 24.16
CA LEU A 242 15.80 8.96 24.27
C LEU A 242 16.56 7.79 23.62
N GLY A 243 17.91 7.85 23.63
CA GLY A 243 18.76 6.78 23.10
C GLY A 243 18.82 6.72 21.58
N GLY A 244 18.50 7.81 20.88
CA GLY A 244 18.49 7.86 19.41
C GLY A 244 17.28 7.17 18.76
N ALA A 245 16.26 6.85 19.56
CA ALA A 245 14.99 6.30 19.08
C ALA A 245 14.27 7.28 18.14
N GLN A 246 13.52 6.76 17.17
CA GLN A 246 12.71 7.60 16.30
C GLN A 246 11.43 8.01 17.04
N VAL A 247 11.17 9.30 17.09
CA VAL A 247 10.01 9.86 17.80
C VAL A 247 9.24 10.82 16.93
N ALA A 248 7.92 10.85 17.12
CA ALA A 248 7.09 11.98 16.74
C ALA A 248 6.75 12.75 18.03
N THR A 249 7.21 14.00 18.14
CA THR A 249 7.04 14.79 19.38
C THR A 249 5.89 15.77 19.28
N TYR A 250 4.76 15.46 19.91
CA TYR A 250 3.63 16.38 20.00
C TYR A 250 3.81 17.28 21.22
N ALA A 251 3.48 18.56 21.08
CA ALA A 251 3.63 19.53 22.17
C ALA A 251 2.40 20.43 22.33
N ALA A 252 2.08 20.78 23.56
CA ALA A 252 1.04 21.75 23.88
C ALA A 252 1.49 22.71 24.99
N GLY A 253 0.95 23.93 24.96
CA GLY A 253 1.14 24.90 26.03
C GLY A 253 0.42 24.45 27.30
N ILE A 254 1.02 24.75 28.45
CA ILE A 254 0.42 24.56 29.78
C ILE A 254 -0.02 25.93 30.27
N TYR A 255 -1.25 26.04 30.77
CA TYR A 255 -1.86 27.31 31.15
C TYR A 255 -2.39 27.24 32.58
N GLU A 256 -2.09 28.25 33.41
CA GLU A 256 -2.67 28.35 34.77
C GLU A 256 -4.16 28.74 34.71
N THR A 257 -4.51 29.62 33.76
CA THR A 257 -5.89 30.00 33.44
C THR A 257 -6.03 30.14 31.93
N ASN A 258 -7.19 29.74 31.38
CA ASN A 258 -7.46 29.87 29.94
C ASN A 258 -7.33 31.34 29.49
N GLY A 259 -6.57 31.57 28.42
CA GLY A 259 -6.29 32.90 27.86
C GLY A 259 -5.07 33.61 28.46
N ALA A 260 -4.44 33.07 29.50
CA ALA A 260 -3.12 33.53 29.94
C ALA A 260 -2.03 33.02 28.99
N PRO A 261 -0.85 33.66 28.94
CA PRO A 261 0.31 33.07 28.27
C PRO A 261 0.69 31.72 28.89
N ALA A 262 1.18 30.79 28.07
CA ALA A 262 1.63 29.49 28.56
C ALA A 262 2.71 29.64 29.65
N CYS A 263 2.53 28.95 30.77
CA CYS A 263 3.50 28.89 31.87
C CYS A 263 4.54 27.77 31.69
N GLY A 264 4.29 26.85 30.76
CA GLY A 264 5.22 25.80 30.36
C GLY A 264 4.75 25.09 29.09
N VAL A 265 5.44 24.03 28.71
CA VAL A 265 5.10 23.16 27.58
C VAL A 265 5.13 21.71 28.05
N LEU A 266 4.09 20.95 27.70
CA LEU A 266 4.14 19.49 27.77
C LEU A 266 4.50 18.96 26.39
N ALA A 267 5.55 18.14 26.32
CA ALA A 267 5.92 17.39 25.13
C ALA A 267 5.74 15.89 25.37
N ILE A 268 5.13 15.21 24.40
CA ILE A 268 4.91 13.77 24.44
C ILE A 268 5.70 13.12 23.29
N HIS A 269 6.59 12.21 23.64
CA HIS A 269 7.50 11.57 22.70
C HIS A 269 6.94 10.20 22.33
N PHE A 270 6.15 10.18 21.24
CA PHE A 270 5.56 8.97 20.71
C PHE A 270 6.62 8.06 20.06
N ASP A 271 6.58 6.76 20.37
CA ASP A 271 7.47 5.75 19.77
C ASP A 271 7.07 5.48 18.31
N TRP A 272 7.59 6.32 17.41
CA TRP A 272 7.28 6.23 15.99
C TRP A 272 7.76 4.92 15.38
N GLU A 273 8.98 4.48 15.75
CA GLU A 273 9.64 3.34 15.12
C GLU A 273 8.84 2.06 15.24
N ALA A 274 8.38 1.73 16.45
CA ALA A 274 7.61 0.51 16.69
C ALA A 274 6.28 0.48 15.91
N GLN A 275 5.56 1.60 15.92
CA GLN A 275 4.22 1.70 15.33
C GLN A 275 4.28 1.74 13.82
N ALA A 276 5.16 2.56 13.25
CA ALA A 276 5.31 2.68 11.81
C ALA A 276 5.83 1.37 11.19
N LYS A 277 6.77 0.67 11.87
CA LYS A 277 7.26 -0.65 11.45
C LYS A 277 6.13 -1.68 11.37
N SER A 278 5.31 -1.77 12.42
CA SER A 278 4.18 -2.70 12.44
C SER A 278 3.19 -2.46 11.29
N ILE A 279 3.01 -1.20 10.88
CA ILE A 279 2.11 -0.83 9.79
C ILE A 279 2.70 -1.23 8.44
N VAL A 280 3.95 -0.83 8.14
CA VAL A 280 4.57 -1.13 6.83
C VAL A 280 4.82 -2.62 6.63
N GLU A 281 5.14 -3.38 7.68
CA GLU A 281 5.31 -4.84 7.62
C GLU A 281 3.97 -5.60 7.59
N GLY A 282 2.91 -4.97 8.11
CA GLY A 282 1.56 -5.52 8.22
C GLY A 282 0.71 -5.39 6.95
N VAL A 283 1.16 -4.60 5.96
CA VAL A 283 0.46 -4.51 4.66
C VAL A 283 0.45 -5.87 3.96
N ARG A 284 -0.73 -6.29 3.52
CA ARG A 284 -0.99 -7.61 2.95
C ARG A 284 -0.55 -7.69 1.49
N ILE A 285 0.75 -7.84 1.29
CA ILE A 285 1.35 -8.15 -0.03
C ILE A 285 1.31 -9.67 -0.25
N ALA A 286 0.97 -10.09 -1.47
CA ALA A 286 1.00 -11.50 -1.87
C ALA A 286 2.40 -12.09 -1.67
N GLN A 287 2.48 -13.37 -1.31
CA GLN A 287 3.76 -13.99 -0.94
C GLN A 287 4.78 -13.96 -2.08
N GLU A 288 4.34 -14.20 -3.31
CA GLU A 288 5.14 -14.14 -4.53
C GLU A 288 5.69 -12.73 -4.84
N ASP A 289 4.96 -11.69 -4.42
CA ASP A 289 5.31 -10.30 -4.65
C ASP A 289 6.20 -9.70 -3.55
N ARG A 290 6.26 -10.34 -2.37
CA ARG A 290 6.86 -9.76 -1.17
C ARG A 290 8.33 -9.41 -1.35
N ALA A 291 9.09 -10.22 -2.10
CA ALA A 291 10.51 -10.00 -2.34
C ALA A 291 10.80 -8.77 -3.23
N ARG A 292 9.85 -8.40 -4.10
CA ARG A 292 9.99 -7.27 -5.04
C ARG A 292 9.23 -6.02 -4.60
N THR A 293 8.55 -6.07 -3.46
CA THR A 293 7.65 -5.01 -2.99
C THR A 293 8.17 -4.37 -1.73
N ARG A 294 8.27 -3.05 -1.73
CA ARG A 294 8.66 -2.21 -0.60
C ARG A 294 7.49 -1.29 -0.24
N VAL A 295 7.04 -1.34 1.00
CA VAL A 295 6.01 -0.45 1.55
C VAL A 295 6.70 0.65 2.32
N VAL A 296 6.34 1.90 2.06
CA VAL A 296 6.94 3.06 2.72
C VAL A 296 5.89 4.06 3.17
N LEU A 297 6.20 4.75 4.27
CA LEU A 297 5.52 5.96 4.70
C LEU A 297 6.47 7.13 4.47
N VAL A 298 5.99 8.22 3.88
CA VAL A 298 6.82 9.39 3.56
C VAL A 298 6.16 10.68 4.01
N ASP A 299 6.97 11.68 4.39
CA ASP A 299 6.46 13.01 4.72
C ASP A 299 6.06 13.81 3.47
N ALA A 300 5.59 15.05 3.67
CA ALA A 300 5.20 15.95 2.58
C ALA A 300 6.36 16.30 1.63
N GLN A 301 7.62 16.16 2.10
CA GLN A 301 8.84 16.35 1.33
C GLN A 301 9.35 15.02 0.74
N ARG A 302 8.55 13.95 0.84
CA ARG A 302 8.85 12.59 0.37
C ARG A 302 10.01 11.90 1.10
N ARG A 303 10.49 12.43 2.23
CA ARG A 303 11.49 11.74 3.05
C ARG A 303 10.85 10.51 3.67
N ILE A 304 11.55 9.39 3.62
CA ILE A 304 11.07 8.11 4.13
C ILE A 304 11.02 8.16 5.67
N LEU A 305 9.82 7.98 6.22
CA LEU A 305 9.57 7.92 7.66
C LEU A 305 9.58 6.48 8.18
N ALA A 306 9.20 5.53 7.34
CA ALA A 306 9.29 4.10 7.61
C ALA A 306 9.32 3.30 6.30
N ALA A 307 9.94 2.13 6.33
CA ALA A 307 10.03 1.23 5.20
C ALA A 307 9.95 -0.23 5.67
N SER A 308 9.25 -1.08 4.92
CA SER A 308 9.09 -2.51 5.24
C SER A 308 10.38 -3.31 5.19
N ASP A 309 11.42 -2.80 4.55
CA ASP A 309 12.78 -3.36 4.52
C ASP A 309 13.75 -2.65 5.48
N GLY A 310 13.28 -1.63 6.21
CA GLY A 310 14.06 -0.82 7.13
C GLY A 310 15.11 0.09 6.48
N LYS A 311 15.21 0.12 5.15
CA LYS A 311 16.26 0.89 4.44
C LYS A 311 15.84 2.34 4.27
N GLY A 312 16.82 3.24 4.29
CA GLY A 312 16.63 4.66 3.95
C GLY A 312 15.76 5.45 4.93
N VAL A 313 15.38 4.87 6.08
CA VAL A 313 14.53 5.54 7.07
C VAL A 313 15.22 6.82 7.58
N LEU A 314 14.52 7.94 7.45
CA LEU A 314 14.93 9.33 7.73
C LEU A 314 16.11 9.86 6.90
N THR A 315 16.58 9.11 5.89
CA THR A 315 17.79 9.46 5.11
C THR A 315 17.56 9.46 3.60
N GLU A 316 16.59 8.69 3.12
CA GLU A 316 16.22 8.58 1.72
C GLU A 316 14.95 9.39 1.43
N THR A 317 14.83 9.88 0.20
CA THR A 317 13.62 10.50 -0.35
C THR A 317 13.06 9.60 -1.43
N LEU A 318 11.74 9.38 -1.43
CA LEU A 318 11.07 8.63 -2.50
C LEU A 318 11.32 9.32 -3.84
N ALA A 319 11.97 8.58 -4.76
CA ALA A 319 12.47 9.11 -6.03
C ALA A 319 11.35 9.58 -6.99
N VAL A 320 10.11 9.17 -6.75
CA VAL A 320 8.98 9.48 -7.61
C VAL A 320 8.37 10.83 -7.27
N GLU A 321 8.08 11.63 -8.29
CA GLU A 321 7.31 12.86 -8.15
C GLU A 321 5.81 12.54 -7.98
N LEU A 322 5.24 12.96 -6.87
CA LEU A 322 3.82 12.75 -6.56
C LEU A 322 2.92 13.86 -7.12
N ASN A 323 3.51 15.02 -7.46
CA ASN A 323 2.85 16.19 -8.05
C ASN A 323 1.65 16.71 -7.23
N GLY A 324 1.69 16.54 -5.91
CA GLY A 324 0.59 16.95 -5.02
C GLY A 324 -0.72 16.19 -5.22
N ARG A 325 -0.73 15.12 -6.04
CA ARG A 325 -1.92 14.29 -6.24
C ARG A 325 -2.31 13.61 -4.93
N GLU A 326 -3.60 13.39 -4.74
CA GLU A 326 -4.11 12.63 -3.60
C GLU A 326 -3.72 11.17 -3.69
N SER A 327 -3.83 10.56 -4.87
CA SER A 327 -3.43 9.18 -5.08
C SER A 327 -3.01 8.95 -6.52
N GLY A 328 -2.41 7.79 -6.78
CA GLY A 328 -2.15 7.36 -8.14
C GLY A 328 -1.05 6.33 -8.26
N ILE A 329 -0.71 6.06 -9.51
CA ILE A 329 0.31 5.11 -9.91
C ILE A 329 1.33 5.85 -10.78
N VAL A 330 2.61 5.59 -10.55
CA VAL A 330 3.70 6.00 -11.43
C VAL A 330 4.49 4.76 -11.84
N ARG A 331 4.72 4.61 -13.14
CA ARG A 331 5.55 3.54 -13.70
C ARG A 331 6.86 4.11 -14.21
N ASP A 332 7.98 3.54 -13.78
CA ASP A 332 9.29 3.88 -14.33
C ASP A 332 9.46 3.18 -15.69
N PRO A 333 9.58 3.91 -16.80
CA PRO A 333 9.71 3.32 -18.14
C PRO A 333 11.02 2.55 -18.35
N ARG A 334 12.05 2.78 -17.51
CA ARG A 334 13.36 2.11 -17.64
C ARG A 334 13.42 0.80 -16.88
N THR A 335 12.85 0.77 -15.68
CA THR A 335 12.96 -0.38 -14.76
C THR A 335 11.68 -1.20 -14.70
N GLY A 336 10.56 -0.68 -15.24
CA GLY A 336 9.23 -1.28 -15.09
C GLY A 336 8.67 -1.17 -13.66
N ALA A 337 9.38 -0.52 -12.73
CA ALA A 337 8.95 -0.39 -11.35
C ALA A 337 7.66 0.44 -11.26
N VAL A 338 6.75 -0.02 -10.41
CA VAL A 338 5.45 0.61 -10.16
C VAL A 338 5.47 1.20 -8.76
N THR A 339 5.14 2.48 -8.65
CA THR A 339 4.90 3.17 -7.37
C THR A 339 3.45 3.56 -7.29
N ALA A 340 2.68 2.87 -6.44
CA ALA A 340 1.35 3.30 -6.03
C ALA A 340 1.46 4.14 -4.76
N PHE A 341 0.61 5.16 -4.62
CA PHE A 341 0.63 6.01 -3.46
C PHE A 341 -0.76 6.56 -3.14
N HIS A 342 -0.94 6.93 -1.87
CA HIS A 342 -2.10 7.66 -1.38
C HIS A 342 -1.68 8.64 -0.29
N ARG A 343 -2.18 9.87 -0.37
CA ARG A 343 -2.00 10.94 0.61
C ARG A 343 -2.89 10.67 1.81
N THR A 344 -2.45 11.07 2.99
CA THR A 344 -3.28 11.12 4.20
C THR A 344 -4.64 11.79 3.88
N PRO A 345 -5.77 11.08 4.10
CA PRO A 345 -7.10 11.70 4.06
C PRO A 345 -7.40 12.51 5.34
N GLY A 346 -6.58 12.34 6.39
CA GLY A 346 -6.89 12.81 7.73
C GLY A 346 -7.85 11.88 8.46
N TYR A 347 -8.16 12.23 9.71
CA TYR A 347 -9.08 11.49 10.55
C TYR A 347 -9.77 12.42 11.54
N GLU A 348 -11.11 12.41 11.57
CA GLU A 348 -11.93 13.30 12.41
C GLU A 348 -11.53 14.78 12.21
N THR A 349 -11.02 15.44 13.26
CA THR A 349 -10.57 16.85 13.21
C THR A 349 -9.09 17.00 12.82
N TYR A 350 -8.35 15.90 12.71
CA TYR A 350 -6.95 15.90 12.30
C TYR A 350 -6.84 15.80 10.79
N ARG A 351 -6.39 16.88 10.15
CA ARG A 351 -6.30 16.99 8.67
C ARG A 351 -5.14 16.21 8.05
N GLY A 352 -4.33 15.54 8.86
CA GLY A 352 -3.08 14.91 8.39
C GLY A 352 -1.94 15.91 8.18
N LEU A 353 -0.73 15.38 8.04
CA LEU A 353 0.51 16.18 7.85
C LEU A 353 0.93 16.28 6.39
N GLY A 354 0.02 15.95 5.45
CA GLY A 354 0.33 15.86 4.03
C GLY A 354 1.26 14.70 3.67
N TRP A 355 1.34 13.70 4.54
CA TRP A 355 2.14 12.49 4.36
C TRP A 355 1.50 11.52 3.37
N TYR A 356 2.26 10.54 2.93
CA TYR A 356 1.82 9.53 1.97
C TYR A 356 2.16 8.13 2.46
N GLY A 357 1.24 7.20 2.22
CA GLY A 357 1.56 5.78 2.10
C GLY A 357 1.93 5.50 0.64
N ALA A 358 2.99 4.74 0.41
CA ALA A 358 3.37 4.33 -0.93
C ALA A 358 3.88 2.88 -0.95
N ILE A 359 3.63 2.21 -2.06
CA ILE A 359 4.11 0.87 -2.34
C ILE A 359 4.89 0.89 -3.63
N VAL A 360 6.17 0.54 -3.54
CA VAL A 360 7.10 0.45 -4.67
C VAL A 360 7.30 -1.03 -4.98
N GLN A 361 6.87 -1.45 -6.16
CA GLN A 361 7.02 -2.80 -6.66
C GLN A 361 7.98 -2.79 -7.85
N SER A 362 9.07 -3.56 -7.77
CA SER A 362 10.01 -3.68 -8.90
C SER A 362 9.35 -4.41 -10.07
N GLY A 363 9.79 -4.11 -11.31
CA GLY A 363 9.33 -4.84 -12.50
C GLY A 363 9.64 -6.34 -12.38
N THR A 364 8.78 -7.16 -12.99
CA THR A 364 8.96 -8.61 -13.17
C THR A 364 10.04 -8.94 -14.17
#